data_AF-A0A0F9JII4-F1
#
_entry.id   AF-A0A0F9JII4-F1
#
_cell.length_a   1.000
_cell.length_b   1.000
_cell.length_c   1.000
_cell.angle_alpha   90.00
_cell.angle_beta   90.00
_cell.angle_gamma   90.00
#
_symmetry.space_group_name_H-M   'P 1'
#
loop_
_entity.id
_entity.type
_entity.pdbx_description
1 polymer ?
#
loop_
_entity_poly.entity_id
_entity_poly.type
_entity_poly.pdbx_seq_one_letter_code
_entity_poly.pdbx_strand_id
1 'polypeptide(L)' 'MPIREGFSALSQELNIITISQDGVFIVGAGRDRIVKVWMDFLTYVKFEGVFGKSKEKLRNEM' A
#
# COMPACT_ATOMS: atom_id res chain seq x y z
N MET A 1 -0.30 1.90 1.05
CA MET A 1 -0.22 3.27 1.61
C MET A 1 1.14 3.86 1.29
N PRO A 2 1.28 5.17 1.05
CA PRO A 2 2.60 5.78 0.91
C PRO A 2 3.37 5.71 2.24
N ILE A 3 4.67 5.40 2.17
CA ILE A 3 5.54 5.20 3.33
C ILE A 3 5.55 6.39 4.30
N ARG A 4 5.46 7.64 3.81
CA ARG A 4 5.50 8.84 4.68
C ARG A 4 4.30 8.99 5.61
N GLU A 5 3.15 8.42 5.27
CA GLU A 5 1.89 8.64 5.99
C GLU A 5 1.46 7.41 6.79
N GLY A 6 1.85 6.21 6.37
CA GLY A 6 1.27 4.98 6.92
C GLY A 6 1.85 4.50 8.26
N PHE A 7 2.96 5.04 8.75
CA PHE A 7 3.59 4.60 10.00
C PHE A 7 2.95 5.20 11.27
N SER A 8 2.29 6.36 11.17
CA SER A 8 1.64 7.02 12.31
C SER A 8 0.27 6.41 12.67
N ALA A 9 -0.30 5.56 11.78
CA ALA A 9 -1.60 4.92 11.96
C ALA A 9 -1.51 3.48 12.49
N LEU A 10 -0.43 3.14 13.20
CA LEU A 10 -0.29 1.82 13.82
C LEU A 10 -1.11 1.78 15.11
N SER A 11 -2.25 1.10 15.07
CA SER A 11 -3.10 0.87 16.25
C SER A 11 -2.54 -0.17 17.21
N GLN A 12 -1.59 -1.00 16.77
CA GLN A 12 -1.00 -2.12 17.51
C GLN A 12 0.48 -2.30 17.12
N GLU A 13 1.24 -2.95 18.00
CA GLU A 13 2.66 -3.25 17.81
C GLU A 13 2.89 -4.21 16.63
N LEU A 14 3.84 -3.85 15.76
CA LEU A 14 4.37 -4.74 14.73
C LEU A 14 5.48 -5.59 15.33
N ASN A 15 5.41 -6.90 15.15
CA ASN A 15 6.45 -7.82 15.60
C ASN A 15 7.36 -8.31 14.46
N ILE A 16 7.00 -8.02 13.21
CA ILE A 16 7.80 -8.34 12.03
C ILE A 16 7.71 -7.23 10.99
N ILE A 17 8.84 -6.95 10.35
CA ILE A 17 8.96 -6.04 9.21
C ILE A 17 9.92 -6.65 8.17
N THR A 18 9.58 -6.50 6.90
CA THR A 18 10.45 -6.86 5.79
C THR A 18 10.34 -5.83 4.67
N ILE A 19 11.40 -5.74 3.87
CA ILE A 19 11.52 -4.80 2.75
C ILE A 19 11.78 -5.65 1.50
N SER A 20 11.10 -5.34 0.41
CA SER A 20 11.37 -5.98 -0.88
C SER A 20 12.78 -5.64 -1.36
N GLN A 21 13.37 -6.51 -2.18
CA GLN A 21 14.75 -6.34 -2.66
C GLN A 21 14.96 -5.04 -3.45
N ASP A 22 13.92 -4.55 -4.14
CA ASP A 22 13.93 -3.29 -4.88
C ASP A 22 13.65 -2.05 -4.00
N GLY A 23 13.35 -2.25 -2.71
CA GLY A 23 13.02 -1.17 -1.76
C GLY A 23 11.67 -0.50 -2.00
N VAL A 24 10.87 -0.98 -2.94
CA VAL A 24 9.57 -0.37 -3.31
C VAL A 24 8.50 -0.66 -2.26
N PHE A 25 8.55 -1.83 -1.63
CA PHE A 25 7.56 -2.28 -0.67
C PHE A 25 8.16 -2.49 0.72
N ILE A 26 7.42 -2.04 1.73
CA ILE A 26 7.62 -2.44 3.12
C ILE A 26 6.38 -3.22 3.53
N VAL A 27 6.59 -4.39 4.13
CA VAL A 27 5.53 -5.25 4.63
C VAL A 27 5.73 -5.44 6.13
N GLY A 28 4.64 -5.28 6.88
CA GLY A 28 4.64 -5.46 8.32
C GLY A 28 3.43 -6.26 8.76
N ALA A 29 3.62 -7.03 9.84
CA ALA A 29 2.55 -7.75 10.49
C ALA A 29 2.72 -7.69 12.01
N GLY A 30 1.62 -7.92 12.72
CA GLY A 30 1.57 -7.83 14.17
C GLY A 30 0.47 -8.71 14.76
N ARG A 31 0.11 -8.41 16.01
CA ARG A 31 -0.88 -9.17 16.79
C ARG A 31 -2.32 -9.01 16.30
N ASP A 32 -2.60 -7.96 15.53
CA ASP A 32 -3.91 -7.67 14.95
C ASP A 32 -4.29 -8.61 13.79
N ARG A 33 -3.38 -9.52 13.38
CA ARG A 33 -3.55 -10.46 12.25
C ARG A 33 -3.78 -9.75 10.91
N ILE A 34 -3.39 -8.47 10.82
CA ILE A 34 -3.45 -7.68 9.59
C ILE A 34 -2.05 -7.56 9.01
N VAL A 35 -1.92 -7.82 7.71
CA VAL A 35 -0.71 -7.51 6.96
C VAL A 35 -0.84 -6.12 6.38
N LYS A 36 0.06 -5.23 6.77
CA LYS A 36 0.12 -3.86 6.26
C LYS A 36 1.19 -3.77 5.17
N VAL A 37 0.83 -3.13 4.07
CA VAL A 37 1.72 -2.90 2.93
C VAL A 37 1.87 -1.41 2.67
N TRP A 38 3.10 -0.96 2.79
CA TRP A 38 3.52 0.38 2.43
C TRP A 38 4.34 0.33 1.15
N MET A 39 4.24 1.38 0.35
CA MET A 39 5.01 1.53 -0.89
C MET A 39 5.48 2.97 -1.06
N ASP A 40 6.45 3.20 -1.94
CA ASP A 40 6.87 4.56 -2.26
C ASP A 40 5.71 5.38 -2.88
N PHE A 41 5.78 6.70 -2.71
CA PHE A 41 4.71 7.61 -3.13
C PHE A 41 4.49 7.62 -4.65
N LEU A 42 5.55 7.54 -5.45
CA LEU A 42 5.42 7.55 -6.91
C LEU A 42 4.76 6.26 -7.40
N THR A 43 5.11 5.12 -6.82
CA THR A 43 4.44 3.84 -7.09
C THR A 43 2.98 3.89 -6.67
N TYR A 44 2.67 4.45 -5.49
CA TYR A 44 1.28 4.65 -5.06
C TYR A 44 0.46 5.47 -6.07
N VAL A 45 0.97 6.63 -6.50
CA VAL A 45 0.28 7.49 -7.48
C VAL A 45 0.09 6.77 -8.83
N LYS A 46 1.09 6.00 -9.28
CA LYS A 46 0.96 5.19 -10.51
C LYS A 46 -0.15 4.15 -10.37
N PHE A 47 -0.20 3.42 -9.26
CA PHE A 47 -1.25 2.43 -9.00
C PHE A 47 -2.64 3.06 -8.99
N GLU A 48 -2.84 4.15 -8.25
CA GLU A 48 -4.12 4.87 -8.20
C GLU A 48 -4.56 5.37 -9.58
N GLY A 49 -3.63 5.89 -10.38
CA GLY A 49 -3.90 6.31 -11.76
C GLY A 49 -4.33 5.15 -12.68
N VAL A 50 -3.80 3.94 -12.47
CA VAL A 50 -4.21 2.73 -13.21
C VAL A 50 -5.61 2.29 -12.79
N PHE A 51 -5.90 2.27 -11.48
CA PHE A 51 -7.23 1.94 -10.97
C PHE A 51 -8.31 2.93 -11.43
N GLY A 52 -8.00 4.23 -11.46
CA GLY A 52 -8.88 5.26 -11.99
C GLY A 52 -9.30 4.98 -13.43
N LYS A 53 -8.32 4.69 -14.30
CA LYS A 53 -8.57 4.36 -15.71
C LYS A 53 -9.38 3.07 -15.88
N SER A 54 -9.15 2.06 -15.04
CA SER A 54 -9.90 0.80 -15.09
C SER A 54 -11.38 0.99 -14.71
N LYS A 55 -11.67 1.82 -13.70
CA LYS A 55 -13.06 2.12 -13.29
C LYS A 55 -13.81 2.91 -14.36
N GLU A 56 -13.12 3.84 -15.01
CA GLU A 56 -13.71 4.65 -16.08
C GLU A 56 -14.03 3.81 -17.33
N LYS A 57 -13.16 2.86 -17.69
CA LYS A 57 -13.43 1.92 -18.77
C LYS A 57 -14.68 1.07 -18.51
N LEU A 58 -14.81 0.50 -17.31
CA LEU A 58 -15.99 -0.30 -16.93
C LEU A 58 -17.29 0.52 -16.92
N ARG A 59 -17.23 1.80 -16.54
CA ARG A 59 -18.40 2.70 -16.60
C ARG A 59 -18.83 3.01 -18.03
N ASN A 60 -17.89 3.08 -18.97
CA ASN A 60 -18.17 3.44 -20.36
C ASN A 60 -18.60 2.23 -21.22
N GLU A 61 -18.50 1.01 -20.69
CA GLU A 61 -18.91 -0.25 -21.33
C GLU A 61 -20.28 -0.77 -20.83
N MET A 62 -20.96 -0.02 -19.96
CA MET A 62 -22.24 -0.36 -19.33
C MET A 62 -23.33 0.63 -19.76
#